data_AF-A0A923EN67-F1
#
_entry.id   AF-A0A923EN67-F1
#
_cell.length_a   1.000
_cell.length_b   1.000
_cell.length_c   1.000
_cell.angle_alpha   90.00
_cell.angle_beta   90.00
_cell.angle_gamma   90.00
#
_symmetry.space_group_name_H-M   'P 1'
#
loop_
_entity.id
_entity.type
_entity.pdbx_description
1 polymer ?
#
loop_
_entity_poly.entity_id
_entity_poly.type
_entity_poly.pdbx_seq_one_letter_code
_entity_poly.pdbx_strand_id
1 'polypeptide(L)'
;MRSLEPISDLEATAFAGRFAADFQSFDEDQPTRRSEVLRPLLADPQASTWGWSGEGRQRADSPQPNRIYRRSDVVVFVEVVVRVTPYARACPSPDPTTTAQGDVPAPAGLLGPSSAPPPADPAWVAGGSSWVRMTVPITRANDDGRLVVDPHLVPDPSSAR
;
A
#
# COMPACT_ATOMS: atom_id res chain seq x y z
N MET A 1 3.27 31.97 3.36
CA MET A 1 3.39 30.55 2.94
C MET A 1 4.37 29.88 3.88
N ARG A 2 3.99 28.80 4.57
CA ARG A 2 4.99 27.93 5.21
C ARG A 2 5.78 27.27 4.09
N SER A 3 7.11 27.35 4.12
CA SER A 3 7.95 26.56 3.23
C SER A 3 7.84 25.11 3.69
N LEU A 4 7.39 24.23 2.81
CA LEU A 4 7.35 22.79 3.08
C LEU A 4 8.80 22.26 3.06
N GLU A 5 9.09 21.28 3.91
CA GLU A 5 10.39 20.62 3.97
C GLU A 5 10.64 19.83 2.67
N PRO A 6 11.88 19.78 2.13
CA PRO A 6 12.19 18.90 1.01
C PRO A 6 11.95 17.42 1.36
N ILE A 7 11.65 16.59 0.35
CA ILE A 7 11.50 15.13 0.51
C ILE A 7 12.85 14.47 0.19
N SER A 8 13.50 13.84 1.15
CA SER A 8 14.70 13.01 0.98
C SER A 8 14.42 11.70 0.23
N ASP A 9 15.45 11.11 -0.40
CA ASP A 9 15.29 9.84 -1.11
C ASP A 9 14.91 8.69 -0.16
N LEU A 10 15.49 8.69 1.03
CA LEU A 10 15.24 7.62 2.01
C LEU A 10 13.79 7.64 2.52
N GLU A 11 13.26 8.81 2.87
CA GLU A 11 11.86 8.88 3.33
C GLU A 11 10.87 8.57 2.20
N ALA A 12 11.17 9.00 0.96
CA ALA A 12 10.35 8.71 -0.21
C ALA A 12 10.30 7.21 -0.48
N THR A 13 11.45 6.53 -0.49
CA THR A 13 11.53 5.09 -0.76
C THR A 13 10.85 4.24 0.31
N ALA A 14 11.05 4.60 1.59
CA ALA A 14 10.40 3.91 2.71
C ALA A 14 8.86 4.09 2.66
N PHE A 15 8.39 5.32 2.43
CA PHE A 15 6.96 5.61 2.31
C PHE A 15 6.33 4.93 1.10
N ALA A 16 6.98 4.99 -0.07
CA ALA A 16 6.53 4.32 -1.28
C ALA A 16 6.43 2.80 -1.11
N GLY A 17 7.44 2.18 -0.48
CA GLY A 17 7.46 0.73 -0.25
C GLY A 17 6.31 0.27 0.62
N ARG A 18 6.04 0.98 1.73
CA ARG A 18 4.88 0.71 2.59
C ARG A 18 3.58 0.87 1.83
N PHE A 19 3.39 2.01 1.15
CA PHE A 19 2.17 2.28 0.39
C PHE A 19 1.93 1.21 -0.68
N ALA A 20 2.95 0.80 -1.43
CA ALA A 20 2.82 -0.22 -2.46
C ALA A 20 2.36 -1.58 -1.90
N ALA A 21 2.86 -1.99 -0.74
CA ALA A 21 2.44 -3.23 -0.08
C ALA A 21 0.98 -3.15 0.38
N ASP A 22 0.54 -2.04 0.97
CA ASP A 22 -0.85 -1.88 1.41
C ASP A 22 -1.80 -1.70 0.21
N PHE A 23 -1.39 -0.96 -0.83
CA PHE A 23 -2.20 -0.73 -2.03
C PHE A 23 -2.46 -2.01 -2.82
N GLN A 24 -1.46 -2.89 -2.92
CA GLN A 24 -1.55 -4.18 -3.62
C GLN A 24 -2.09 -5.32 -2.74
N SER A 25 -2.45 -5.04 -1.48
CA SER A 25 -3.08 -6.02 -0.61
C SER A 25 -4.57 -5.76 -0.48
N PHE A 26 -5.38 -6.81 -0.53
CA PHE A 26 -6.82 -6.75 -0.39
C PHE A 26 -7.40 -8.09 0.07
N ASP A 27 -8.59 -8.05 0.68
CA ASP A 27 -9.27 -9.20 1.24
C ASP A 27 -10.78 -8.98 1.22
N GLU A 28 -11.50 -9.74 0.39
CA GLU A 28 -12.96 -9.66 0.27
C GLU A 28 -13.70 -9.98 1.59
N ASP A 29 -13.06 -10.72 2.52
CA ASP A 29 -13.63 -10.99 3.85
C ASP A 29 -13.52 -9.78 4.79
N GLN A 30 -12.67 -8.80 4.47
CA GLN A 30 -12.49 -7.55 5.22
C GLN A 30 -12.48 -6.33 4.28
N PRO A 31 -13.61 -6.03 3.61
CA PRO A 31 -13.64 -5.10 2.49
C PRO A 31 -13.30 -3.65 2.85
N THR A 32 -13.46 -3.24 4.11
CA THR A 32 -13.16 -1.87 4.55
C THR A 32 -11.68 -1.67 4.90
N ARG A 33 -10.96 -2.74 5.28
CA ARG A 33 -9.61 -2.68 5.87
C ARG A 33 -8.62 -1.95 4.99
N ARG A 34 -8.62 -2.23 3.69
CA ARG A 34 -7.76 -1.56 2.71
C ARG A 34 -8.02 -0.06 2.69
N SER A 35 -9.30 0.34 2.64
CA SER A 35 -9.67 1.76 2.58
C SER A 35 -9.26 2.51 3.85
N GLU A 36 -9.44 1.91 5.03
CA GLU A 36 -9.08 2.49 6.32
C GLU A 36 -7.57 2.76 6.43
N VAL A 37 -6.75 1.83 5.93
CA VAL A 37 -5.28 1.93 5.93
C VAL A 37 -4.79 2.98 4.92
N LEU A 38 -5.39 3.04 3.72
CA LEU A 38 -4.91 3.90 2.63
C LEU A 38 -5.36 5.36 2.75
N ARG A 39 -6.57 5.63 3.27
CA ARG A 39 -7.11 6.99 3.40
C ARG A 39 -6.16 8.02 4.01
N PRO A 40 -5.47 7.76 5.15
CA PRO A 40 -4.55 8.74 5.74
C PRO A 40 -3.27 8.97 4.91
N LEU A 41 -2.95 8.05 4.00
CA LEU A 41 -1.77 8.11 3.14
C LEU A 41 -2.04 8.82 1.81
N LEU A 42 -3.30 9.15 1.49
CA LEU A 42 -3.69 9.72 0.21
C LEU A 42 -4.04 11.21 0.34
N ALA A 43 -3.64 12.00 -0.65
CA ALA A 43 -4.12 13.37 -0.81
C ALA A 43 -5.62 13.42 -1.19
N ASP A 44 -6.08 12.39 -1.92
CA ASP A 44 -7.49 12.15 -2.23
C ASP A 44 -7.96 10.84 -1.55
N PRO A 45 -8.66 10.91 -0.41
CA PRO A 45 -9.14 9.73 0.30
C PRO A 45 -10.07 8.82 -0.52
N GLN A 46 -10.73 9.33 -1.57
CA GLN A 46 -11.61 8.52 -2.43
C GLN A 46 -10.82 7.54 -3.30
N ALA A 47 -9.54 7.82 -3.56
CA ALA A 47 -8.66 6.91 -4.30
C ALA A 47 -8.32 5.62 -3.55
N SER A 48 -8.69 5.51 -2.26
CA SER A 48 -8.46 4.33 -1.43
C SER A 48 -9.18 3.05 -1.92
N THR A 49 -10.18 3.20 -2.79
CA THR A 49 -10.92 2.08 -3.40
C THR A 49 -10.40 1.73 -4.81
N TRP A 50 -9.49 2.51 -5.38
CA TRP A 50 -9.01 2.28 -6.75
C TRP A 50 -8.17 1.00 -6.85
N GLY A 51 -8.21 0.36 -8.01
CA GLY A 51 -7.38 -0.81 -8.32
C GLY A 51 -7.85 -2.15 -7.75
N TRP A 52 -9.00 -2.19 -7.07
CA TRP A 52 -9.61 -3.42 -6.57
C TRP A 52 -11.13 -3.40 -6.78
N SER A 53 -11.70 -4.51 -7.27
CA SER A 53 -13.15 -4.65 -7.51
C SER A 53 -13.97 -4.87 -6.23
N GLY A 54 -13.31 -5.18 -5.11
CA GLY A 54 -13.95 -5.68 -3.89
C GLY A 54 -13.99 -7.21 -3.81
N GLU A 55 -13.55 -7.91 -4.86
CA GLU A 55 -13.52 -9.38 -4.92
C GLU A 55 -12.08 -9.93 -4.84
N GLY A 56 -11.97 -11.14 -4.30
CA GLY A 56 -10.72 -11.87 -4.15
C GLY A 56 -9.90 -11.45 -2.94
N ARG A 57 -8.78 -12.15 -2.78
CA ARG A 57 -7.80 -11.90 -1.72
C ARG A 57 -6.41 -11.93 -2.31
N GLN A 58 -5.60 -10.94 -1.95
CA GLN A 58 -4.21 -10.82 -2.37
C GLN A 58 -3.38 -10.24 -1.25
N ARG A 59 -2.19 -10.82 -1.04
CA ARG A 59 -1.18 -10.28 -0.14
C ARG A 59 -0.03 -9.75 -0.98
N ALA A 60 0.39 -8.53 -0.71
CA ALA A 60 1.62 -7.97 -1.26
C ALA A 60 2.69 -7.85 -0.17
N ASP A 61 3.93 -8.20 -0.52
CA ASP A 61 5.08 -8.15 0.38
C ASP A 61 6.38 -7.87 -0.39
N SER A 62 7.49 -7.76 0.36
CA SER A 62 8.83 -7.53 -0.19
C SER A 62 8.90 -6.34 -1.18
N PRO A 63 8.43 -5.14 -0.82
CA PRO A 63 8.56 -3.97 -1.70
C PRO A 63 10.04 -3.65 -1.93
N GLN A 64 10.38 -3.39 -3.19
CA GLN A 64 11.71 -2.98 -3.64
C GLN A 64 11.57 -1.64 -4.37
N PRO A 65 11.80 -0.52 -3.65
CA PRO A 65 11.92 0.78 -4.28
C PRO A 65 13.06 0.77 -5.30
N ASN A 66 12.85 1.42 -6.43
CA ASN A 66 13.78 1.51 -7.54
C ASN A 66 14.00 2.98 -7.91
N ARG A 67 13.79 3.35 -9.18
CA ARG A 67 14.10 4.66 -9.70
C ARG A 67 13.24 5.75 -9.03
N ILE A 68 13.88 6.86 -8.69
CA ILE A 68 13.23 8.06 -8.15
C ILE A 68 13.29 9.16 -9.22
N TYR A 69 12.13 9.75 -9.52
CA TYR A 69 12.02 10.92 -10.38
C TYR A 69 11.58 12.12 -9.55
N ARG A 70 12.31 13.22 -9.64
CA ARG A 70 12.01 14.44 -8.88
C ARG A 70 11.49 15.50 -9.82
N ARG A 71 10.29 16.01 -9.52
CA ARG A 71 9.71 17.17 -10.23
C ARG A 71 10.01 18.46 -9.50
N SER A 72 10.05 18.42 -8.18
CA SER A 72 10.46 19.51 -7.30
C SER A 72 10.98 18.95 -5.97
N ASP A 73 11.38 19.83 -5.05
CA ASP A 73 11.79 19.43 -3.70
C ASP A 73 10.70 18.72 -2.91
N VAL A 74 9.43 18.92 -3.28
CA VAL A 74 8.26 18.38 -2.56
C VAL A 74 7.39 17.47 -3.41
N VAL A 75 7.80 17.16 -4.65
CA VAL A 75 7.07 16.25 -5.54
C VAL A 75 8.04 15.24 -6.13
N VAL A 76 7.88 13.98 -5.73
CA VAL A 76 8.75 12.86 -6.12
C VAL A 76 7.90 11.67 -6.57
N PHE A 77 8.40 10.90 -7.54
CA PHE A 77 7.78 9.67 -8.01
C PHE A 77 8.75 8.53 -7.75
N VAL A 78 8.29 7.50 -7.06
CA VAL A 78 9.12 6.34 -6.75
C VAL A 78 8.55 5.13 -7.47
N GLU A 79 9.35 4.52 -8.34
CA GLU A 79 9.02 3.18 -8.85
C GLU A 79 9.23 2.16 -7.75
N VAL A 80 8.26 1.27 -7.57
CA VAL A 80 8.34 0.16 -6.62
C VAL A 80 7.94 -1.12 -7.36
N VAL A 81 8.72 -2.18 -7.18
CA VAL A 81 8.25 -3.53 -7.49
C VAL A 81 7.90 -4.23 -6.19
N VAL A 82 6.74 -4.88 -6.13
CA VAL A 82 6.26 -5.57 -4.94
C VAL A 82 5.81 -6.97 -5.35
N ARG A 83 6.09 -7.96 -4.52
CA ARG A 83 5.65 -9.34 -4.77
C ARG A 83 4.21 -9.46 -4.32
N VAL A 84 3.35 -9.97 -5.19
CA VAL A 84 1.96 -10.25 -4.88
C VAL A 84 1.70 -11.75 -4.90
N THR A 85 0.87 -12.22 -3.98
CA THR A 85 0.39 -13.59 -3.90
C THR A 85 -1.13 -13.54 -3.85
N PRO A 86 -1.84 -13.88 -4.95
CA PRO A 86 -3.28 -14.01 -4.94
C PRO A 86 -3.70 -15.29 -4.20
N TYR A 87 -4.90 -15.32 -3.67
CA TYR A 87 -5.49 -16.49 -3.02
C TYR A 87 -6.80 -16.86 -3.71
N ALA A 88 -7.06 -18.16 -3.81
CA ALA A 88 -8.33 -18.71 -4.23
C ALA A 88 -9.07 -19.28 -3.02
N ARG A 89 -10.41 -19.28 -3.05
CA ARG A 89 -11.20 -19.93 -2.00
C ARG A 89 -10.86 -21.42 -1.92
N ALA A 90 -10.68 -21.92 -0.70
CA ALA A 90 -10.50 -23.34 -0.46
C ALA A 90 -11.78 -24.11 -0.83
N CYS A 91 -11.60 -25.31 -1.41
CA CYS A 91 -12.69 -26.22 -1.71
C CYS A 91 -12.33 -27.63 -1.19
N PRO A 92 -13.14 -28.23 -0.31
CA PRO A 92 -14.37 -27.68 0.28
C PRO A 92 -14.09 -26.49 1.21
N SER A 93 -15.10 -25.64 1.44
CA SER A 93 -14.99 -24.57 2.43
C SER A 93 -14.80 -25.21 3.82
N PRO A 94 -13.81 -24.78 4.61
CA PRO A 94 -13.64 -25.25 5.97
C PRO A 94 -14.81 -24.78 6.85
N ASP A 95 -15.03 -25.49 7.96
CA ASP A 95 -15.95 -25.03 9.00
C ASP A 95 -15.47 -23.69 9.59
N PRO A 96 -16.39 -22.76 9.92
CA PRO A 96 -16.04 -21.46 10.46
C PRO A 96 -15.28 -21.65 11.78
N THR A 97 -13.97 -21.36 11.75
CA THR A 97 -13.13 -21.43 12.95
C THR A 97 -12.94 -20.00 13.47
N THR A 98 -13.56 -19.68 14.60
CA THR A 98 -13.31 -18.41 15.28
C THR A 98 -11.90 -18.42 15.84
N THR A 99 -10.98 -17.74 15.18
CA THR A 99 -9.63 -17.52 15.73
C THR A 99 -9.72 -16.35 16.70
N ALA A 100 -9.62 -16.63 18.00
CA ALA A 100 -9.55 -15.58 19.02
C ALA A 100 -8.26 -14.77 18.81
N GLN A 101 -8.39 -13.49 18.47
CA GLN A 101 -7.27 -12.55 18.51
C GLN A 101 -6.93 -12.28 19.98
N GLY A 102 -5.79 -12.80 20.43
CA GLY A 102 -5.23 -12.41 21.72
C GLY A 102 -4.81 -10.93 21.66
N ASP A 103 -5.08 -10.19 22.74
CA ASP A 103 -4.69 -8.80 22.87
C ASP A 103 -3.17 -8.74 23.12
N VAL A 104 -2.39 -8.69 22.04
CA VAL A 104 -0.93 -8.56 22.11
C VAL A 104 -0.61 -7.07 22.20
N PRO A 105 0.13 -6.60 23.22
CA PRO A 105 0.53 -5.21 23.34
C PRO A 105 1.20 -4.71 22.06
N ALA A 106 0.80 -3.54 21.58
CA ALA A 106 1.39 -2.94 20.39
C ALA A 106 2.89 -2.69 20.61
N PRO A 107 3.76 -3.14 19.69
CA PRO A 107 5.19 -2.88 19.81
C PRO A 107 5.50 -1.38 19.66
N ALA A 108 6.58 -0.93 20.30
CA ALA A 108 7.09 0.42 20.11
C ALA A 108 7.47 0.65 18.62
N GLY A 109 7.12 1.81 18.07
CA GLY A 109 7.38 2.14 16.67
C GLY A 109 6.33 1.66 15.67
N LEU A 110 5.16 1.19 16.13
CA LEU A 110 4.04 0.85 15.25
C LEU A 110 3.56 2.10 14.47
N LEU A 111 3.59 2.02 13.13
CA LEU A 111 3.15 3.11 12.23
C LEU A 111 1.66 3.05 11.86
N GLY A 112 0.93 2.04 12.36
CA GLY A 112 -0.48 1.81 12.08
C GLY A 112 -0.77 0.41 11.52
N PRO A 113 -2.04 0.16 11.16
CA PRO A 113 -2.46 -1.10 10.56
C PRO A 113 -1.88 -1.31 9.15
N SER A 114 -1.90 -2.57 8.69
CA SER A 114 -1.65 -2.95 7.30
C SER A 114 -2.90 -3.54 6.66
N SER A 115 -3.00 -3.40 5.34
CA SER A 115 -4.02 -4.04 4.48
C SER A 115 -3.68 -5.49 4.14
N ALA A 116 -2.45 -5.94 4.39
CA ALA A 116 -2.01 -7.29 4.09
C ALA A 116 -2.83 -8.33 4.87
N PRO A 117 -3.60 -9.22 4.20
CA PRO A 117 -4.27 -10.30 4.90
C PRO A 117 -3.26 -11.29 5.47
N PRO A 118 -3.62 -12.08 6.50
CA PRO A 118 -2.78 -13.14 7.02
C PRO A 118 -2.23 -14.05 5.91
N PRO A 119 -0.95 -14.48 5.99
CA PRO A 119 -0.32 -15.28 4.95
C PRO A 119 -0.89 -16.70 4.86
N ALA A 120 -1.58 -17.16 5.92
CA ALA A 120 -2.26 -18.44 5.97
C ALA A 120 -3.67 -18.22 6.54
N ASP A 121 -4.64 -18.88 5.93
CA ASP A 121 -6.04 -18.86 6.32
C ASP A 121 -6.70 -20.14 5.78
N PRO A 122 -7.39 -20.94 6.60
CA PRO A 122 -8.00 -22.20 6.14
C PRO A 122 -8.98 -22.02 4.97
N ALA A 123 -9.64 -20.86 4.86
CA ALA A 123 -10.63 -20.59 3.81
C ALA A 123 -9.98 -20.17 2.48
N TRP A 124 -8.65 -20.02 2.44
CA TRP A 124 -7.92 -19.45 1.33
C TRP A 124 -6.63 -20.21 1.00
N VAL A 125 -6.49 -20.61 -0.27
CA VAL A 125 -5.31 -21.29 -0.78
C VAL A 125 -4.45 -20.29 -1.57
N ALA A 126 -3.18 -20.14 -1.18
CA ALA A 126 -2.24 -19.29 -1.88
C ALA A 126 -1.97 -19.80 -3.31
N GLY A 127 -2.06 -18.91 -4.29
CA GLY A 127 -1.66 -19.15 -5.68
C GLY A 127 -0.18 -18.87 -5.93
N GLY A 128 0.19 -18.84 -7.21
CA GLY A 128 1.54 -18.48 -7.62
C GLY A 128 1.83 -16.99 -7.42
N SER A 129 2.97 -16.68 -6.80
CA SER A 129 3.40 -15.29 -6.62
C SER A 129 3.93 -14.67 -7.92
N SER A 130 3.75 -13.37 -8.07
CA SER A 130 4.29 -12.58 -9.19
C SER A 130 4.82 -11.22 -8.70
N TRP A 131 5.64 -10.55 -9.51
CA TRP A 131 6.12 -9.20 -9.21
C TRP A 131 5.30 -8.17 -9.98
N VAL A 132 4.76 -7.19 -9.28
CA VAL A 132 4.00 -6.06 -9.86
C VAL A 132 4.82 -4.80 -9.72
N ARG A 133 4.93 -4.04 -10.80
CA ARG A 133 5.54 -2.70 -10.80
C ARG A 133 4.46 -1.64 -10.66
N MET A 134 4.71 -0.62 -9.85
CA MET A 134 3.91 0.60 -9.80
C MET A 134 4.77 1.84 -9.54
N THR A 135 4.25 3.00 -9.89
CA THR A 135 4.85 4.29 -9.57
C THR A 135 4.02 4.96 -8.48
N VAL A 136 4.67 5.37 -7.40
CA VAL A 136 4.04 6.04 -6.26
C VAL A 136 4.34 7.54 -6.34
N PRO A 137 3.35 8.38 -6.69
CA PRO A 137 3.49 9.83 -6.70
C PRO A 137 3.38 10.39 -5.28
N ILE A 138 4.45 10.93 -4.72
CA ILE A 138 4.52 11.43 -3.34
C ILE A 138 4.64 12.96 -3.35
N THR A 139 3.85 13.59 -2.49
CA THR A 139 3.93 15.01 -2.16
C THR A 139 3.78 15.23 -0.66
N ARG A 140 3.87 16.50 -0.21
CA ARG A 140 3.53 16.89 1.15
C ARG A 140 2.11 17.46 1.22
N ALA A 141 1.36 17.05 2.24
CA ALA A 141 0.05 17.60 2.52
C ALA A 141 0.17 19.08 2.94
N ASN A 142 -0.72 19.93 2.44
CA ASN A 142 -0.65 21.39 2.66
C ASN A 142 -0.98 21.81 4.11
N ASP A 143 -1.69 20.96 4.84
CA ASP A 143 -2.18 21.18 6.21
C ASP A 143 -1.06 20.98 7.25
N ASP A 144 -0.40 19.83 7.24
CA ASP A 144 0.57 19.42 8.26
C ASP A 144 1.95 19.04 7.72
N GLY A 145 2.14 19.02 6.40
CA GLY A 145 3.42 18.72 5.77
C GLY A 145 3.81 17.23 5.76
N ARG A 146 2.90 16.31 6.16
CA ARG A 146 3.14 14.87 6.09
C ARG A 146 3.26 14.39 4.65
N LEU A 147 3.95 13.27 4.42
CA LEU A 147 3.97 12.62 3.12
C LEU A 147 2.60 12.02 2.80
N VAL A 148 2.13 12.28 1.58
CA VAL A 148 0.92 11.70 1.01
C VAL A 148 1.17 11.27 -0.41
N VAL A 149 0.42 10.26 -0.86
CA VAL A 149 0.33 9.88 -2.26
C VAL A 149 -0.76 10.72 -2.92
N ASP A 150 -0.40 11.44 -3.98
CA ASP A 150 -1.37 12.17 -4.80
C ASP A 150 -1.54 11.47 -6.15
N PRO A 151 -2.62 10.70 -6.33
CA PRO A 151 -2.81 9.89 -7.54
C PRO A 151 -3.09 10.73 -8.79
N HIS A 152 -3.36 12.03 -8.65
CA HIS A 152 -3.60 12.94 -9.76
C HIS A 152 -2.29 13.54 -10.31
N LEU A 153 -1.16 13.35 -9.60
CA LEU A 153 0.15 13.72 -10.12
C LEU A 153 0.59 12.77 -11.21
N VAL A 154 0.89 13.34 -12.38
CA VAL A 154 1.46 12.61 -13.50
C VAL A 154 2.98 12.86 -13.59
N PRO A 155 3.79 11.81 -13.85
CA PRO A 155 5.20 11.99 -14.17
C PRO A 155 5.36 12.87 -15.42
N ASP A 156 6.44 13.65 -15.48
CA ASP A 156 6.78 14.35 -16.72
C ASP A 156 7.16 13.34 -17.82
N PRO A 157 6.58 13.41 -19.03
CA PRO A 157 6.85 12.43 -20.10
C PRO A 157 8.32 12.37 -20.53
N SER A 158 9.11 13.42 -20.28
CA SER A 158 10.55 13.47 -20.55
C SER A 158 11.39 12.66 -19.55
N SER A 159 10.84 12.33 -18.38
CA SER A 159 11.56 11.67 -17.29
C SER A 159 11.47 10.14 -17.36
N ALA A 160 10.61 9.55 -18.19
CA ALA A 160 10.37 8.11 -18.28
C ALA A 160 11.38 7.33 -19.16
N ARG A 161 12.51 7.95 -19.55
CA ARG A 161 13.58 7.31 -20.33
C ARG A 161 14.67 6.71 -19.44
#